data_AF-A0A0P0EAN2-F1
#
_entry.id   AF-A0A0P0EAN2-F1
#
_cell.length_a   1.000
_cell.length_b   1.000
_cell.length_c   1.000
_cell.angle_alpha   90.00
_cell.angle_beta   90.00
_cell.angle_gamma   90.00
#
_symmetry.space_group_name_H-M   'P 1'
#
loop_
_entity.id
_entity.type
_entity.pdbx_description
1 polymer ?
#
loop_
_entity_poly.entity_id
_entity_poly.type
_entity_poly.pdbx_seq_one_letter_code
_entity_poly.pdbx_strand_id
1 'polypeptide(L)'
;MRERSPAALPRSAARRTVTAPGNVASRPSEVDMLPAMEAAQRRMREWVSAGVVPPAHPRIEMDADGKVVRDEDGIARGGVRLPDVEAPVAAYYGGGRGPGTVGIAGKTEPFSDERIHERYRTHEGYVAAVNAAARKALEQGVILEEHLAEYDRRAKDHPFPA
;
A
#
# COMPACT_ATOMS: atom_id res chain seq x y z
N MET A 1 -0.53 -9.99 -51.17
CA MET A 1 -0.06 -10.55 -49.89
C MET A 1 0.73 -9.45 -49.17
N ARG A 2 0.13 -8.76 -48.19
CA ARG A 2 0.80 -7.69 -47.43
C ARG A 2 0.81 -8.12 -45.97
N GLU A 3 2.01 -8.39 -45.45
CA GLU A 3 2.25 -8.72 -44.04
C GLU A 3 1.82 -7.56 -43.15
N ARG A 4 1.01 -7.84 -42.13
CA ARG A 4 0.72 -6.90 -41.05
C ARG A 4 1.75 -7.11 -39.95
N SER A 5 2.61 -6.12 -39.75
CA SER A 5 3.48 -5.99 -38.58
C SER A 5 2.62 -5.88 -37.31
N PRO A 6 2.93 -6.59 -36.19
CA PRO A 6 2.16 -6.45 -34.96
C PRO A 6 2.54 -5.15 -34.25
N ALA A 7 1.56 -4.24 -34.15
CA ALA A 7 1.71 -3.00 -33.40
C ALA A 7 1.94 -3.32 -31.90
N ALA A 8 3.07 -2.85 -31.38
CA ALA A 8 3.37 -2.88 -29.94
C ALA A 8 2.35 -2.02 -29.17
N LEU A 9 1.73 -2.60 -28.14
CA LEU A 9 0.83 -1.88 -27.24
C LEU A 9 1.61 -0.83 -26.44
N PRO A 10 1.14 0.42 -26.34
CA PRO A 10 1.80 1.44 -25.56
C PRO A 10 1.80 1.10 -24.06
N ARG A 11 2.99 1.00 -23.47
CA ARG A 11 3.21 0.96 -22.02
C ARG A 11 2.96 2.35 -21.44
N SER A 12 1.76 2.57 -20.92
CA SER A 12 1.43 3.46 -19.79
C SER A 12 -0.05 3.81 -19.87
N ALA A 13 -0.88 3.10 -19.11
CA ALA A 13 -2.19 3.60 -18.77
C ALA A 13 -2.02 4.40 -17.48
N ALA A 14 -1.98 5.73 -17.59
CA ALA A 14 -2.18 6.61 -16.45
C ALA A 14 -3.46 6.14 -15.72
N ARG A 15 -3.35 5.82 -14.43
CA ARG A 15 -4.50 5.41 -13.60
C ARG A 15 -5.54 6.52 -13.67
N ARG A 16 -6.63 6.31 -14.42
CA ARG A 16 -7.81 7.17 -14.34
C ARG A 16 -8.48 6.90 -13.00
N THR A 17 -8.41 7.85 -12.09
CA THR A 17 -9.18 7.83 -10.84
C THR A 17 -10.67 7.90 -11.20
N VAL A 18 -11.39 6.81 -11.00
CA VAL A 18 -12.86 6.82 -11.03
C VAL A 18 -13.31 7.44 -9.71
N THR A 19 -13.89 8.64 -9.79
CA THR A 19 -14.53 9.28 -8.63
C THR A 19 -15.96 8.74 -8.53
N ALA A 20 -16.28 8.02 -7.45
CA ALA A 20 -17.64 7.59 -7.15
C ALA A 20 -18.49 8.81 -6.74
N PRO A 21 -19.74 8.96 -7.22
CA PRO A 21 -20.61 10.05 -6.78
C PRO A 21 -21.11 9.77 -5.36
N GLY A 22 -20.90 10.72 -4.44
CA GLY A 22 -21.58 10.76 -3.14
C GLY A 22 -20.74 10.36 -1.93
N ASN A 23 -19.70 11.13 -1.59
CA ASN A 23 -19.42 11.48 -0.20
C ASN A 23 -18.53 12.73 -0.16
N VAL A 24 -18.79 13.63 0.78
CA VAL A 24 -18.05 14.89 0.94
C VAL A 24 -16.61 14.60 1.36
N ALA A 25 -15.65 15.05 0.52
CA ALA A 25 -14.29 15.49 0.88
C ALA A 25 -13.46 14.64 1.87
N SER A 26 -13.29 13.34 1.64
CA SER A 26 -12.20 12.58 2.27
C SER A 26 -11.26 12.04 1.20
N ARG A 27 -9.97 12.39 1.30
CA ARG A 27 -8.92 11.83 0.46
C ARG A 27 -8.93 10.30 0.64
N PRO A 28 -9.16 9.48 -0.39
CA PRO A 28 -9.24 8.03 -0.24
C PRO A 28 -7.90 7.47 0.24
N SER A 29 -7.88 6.22 0.71
CA SER A 29 -6.63 5.56 1.09
C SER A 29 -5.66 5.54 -0.09
N GLU A 30 -4.44 6.04 0.12
CA GLU A 30 -3.39 6.08 -0.91
C GLU A 30 -2.48 4.85 -0.88
N VAL A 31 -2.71 3.91 0.04
CA VAL A 31 -1.98 2.64 0.10
C VAL A 31 -2.21 1.86 -1.20
N ASP A 32 -1.13 1.60 -1.95
CA ASP A 32 -1.22 0.85 -3.20
C ASP A 32 -1.31 -0.65 -2.91
N MET A 33 -2.52 -1.20 -3.00
CA MET A 33 -2.78 -2.61 -2.73
C MET A 33 -2.38 -3.56 -3.89
N LEU A 34 -2.07 -3.03 -5.08
CA LEU A 34 -1.78 -3.87 -6.24
C LEU A 34 -0.61 -4.85 -6.03
N PRO A 35 0.55 -4.45 -5.47
CA PRO A 35 1.65 -5.37 -5.19
C PRO A 35 1.25 -6.57 -4.32
N ALA A 36 0.41 -6.34 -3.30
CA ALA A 36 -0.10 -7.41 -2.45
C ALA A 36 -1.09 -8.33 -3.19
N MET A 37 -1.96 -7.76 -4.03
CA MET A 37 -2.90 -8.54 -4.83
C MET A 37 -2.18 -9.42 -5.86
N GLU A 38 -1.15 -8.89 -6.52
CA GLU A 38 -0.34 -9.64 -7.49
C GLU A 38 0.44 -10.77 -6.81
N ALA A 39 1.04 -10.50 -5.64
CA ALA A 39 1.69 -11.52 -4.82
C ALA A 39 0.71 -12.63 -4.41
N ALA A 40 -0.46 -12.25 -3.90
CA ALA A 40 -1.50 -13.19 -3.49
C ALA A 40 -1.97 -14.07 -4.66
N GLN A 41 -2.18 -13.49 -5.84
CA GLN A 41 -2.55 -14.25 -7.04
C GLN A 41 -1.45 -15.24 -7.46
N ARG A 42 -0.18 -14.84 -7.43
CA ARG A 42 0.93 -15.74 -7.77
C ARG A 42 1.04 -16.89 -6.79
N ARG A 43 0.93 -16.61 -5.49
CA ARG A 43 0.98 -17.62 -4.44
C ARG A 43 -0.23 -18.55 -4.45
N MET A 44 -1.41 -18.04 -4.77
CA MET A 44 -2.59 -18.88 -4.98
C MET A 44 -2.37 -19.87 -6.14
N ARG A 45 -1.75 -19.43 -7.25
CA ARG A 45 -1.41 -20.33 -8.36
C ARG A 45 -0.43 -21.41 -7.93
N GLU A 46 0.66 -21.04 -7.25
CA GLU A 46 1.66 -21.99 -6.74
C GLU A 46 1.07 -22.99 -5.75
N TRP A 47 0.15 -22.55 -4.90
CA TRP A 47 -0.54 -23.42 -3.97
C TRP A 47 -1.41 -24.46 -4.68
N VAL A 48 -2.23 -24.02 -5.64
CA VAL A 48 -3.13 -24.90 -6.38
C VAL A 48 -2.38 -25.84 -7.32
N SER A 49 -1.29 -25.39 -7.96
CA SER A 49 -0.57 -26.17 -8.96
C SER A 49 0.52 -27.08 -8.39
N ALA A 50 1.19 -26.64 -7.32
CA ALA A 50 2.38 -27.30 -6.77
C ALA A 50 2.29 -27.60 -5.27
N GLY A 51 1.19 -27.27 -4.60
CA GLY A 51 1.00 -27.53 -3.17
C GLY A 51 1.83 -26.63 -2.25
N VAL A 52 2.46 -25.56 -2.78
CA VAL A 52 3.27 -24.63 -1.98
C VAL A 52 2.36 -23.70 -1.20
N VAL A 53 2.27 -23.90 0.11
CA VAL A 53 1.40 -23.11 0.99
C VAL A 53 1.86 -21.64 1.04
N PRO A 54 0.96 -20.65 0.84
CA PRO A 54 1.33 -19.24 0.94
C PRO A 54 1.71 -18.86 2.37
N PRO A 55 2.58 -17.84 2.58
CA PRO A 55 2.84 -17.28 3.89
C PRO A 55 1.54 -16.83 4.58
N ALA A 56 1.41 -17.14 5.86
CA ALA A 56 0.32 -16.61 6.68
C ALA A 56 0.70 -15.22 7.22
N HIS A 57 -0.26 -14.31 7.23
CA HIS A 57 -0.08 -12.98 7.81
C HIS A 57 -0.94 -12.82 9.07
N PRO A 58 -0.48 -12.06 10.08
CA PRO A 58 -1.30 -11.73 11.23
C PRO A 58 -2.63 -11.09 10.82
N ARG A 59 -3.70 -11.36 11.56
CA ARG A 59 -4.96 -10.63 11.40
C ARG A 59 -4.80 -9.19 11.88
N ILE A 60 -5.69 -8.31 11.45
CA ILE A 60 -5.85 -7.00 12.08
C ILE A 60 -6.24 -7.21 13.54
N GLU A 61 -5.53 -6.54 14.44
CA GLU A 61 -5.77 -6.62 15.88
C GLU A 61 -7.10 -5.91 16.21
N MET A 62 -7.93 -6.58 17.01
CA MET A 62 -9.20 -6.04 17.48
C MET A 62 -9.25 -6.12 19.00
N ASP A 63 -9.80 -5.08 19.63
CA ASP A 63 -10.07 -5.08 21.07
C ASP A 63 -11.32 -5.91 21.41
N ALA A 64 -11.64 -6.00 22.70
CA ALA A 64 -12.79 -6.74 23.20
C ALA A 64 -14.14 -6.21 22.68
N ASP A 65 -14.20 -4.93 22.28
CA ASP A 65 -15.39 -4.29 21.71
C ASP A 65 -15.46 -4.47 20.18
N GLY A 66 -14.53 -5.20 19.58
CA GLY A 66 -14.45 -5.41 18.13
C GLY A 66 -13.94 -4.21 17.35
N LYS A 67 -13.28 -3.23 18.01
CA LYS A 67 -12.67 -2.08 17.35
C LYS A 67 -11.24 -2.40 16.97
N VAL A 68 -10.81 -1.85 15.83
CA VAL A 68 -9.44 -2.00 15.34
C VAL A 68 -8.46 -1.30 16.28
N VAL A 69 -7.50 -2.05 16.82
CA VAL A 69 -6.39 -1.50 17.61
C VAL A 69 -5.41 -0.80 16.67
N ARG A 70 -4.98 0.39 17.07
CA ARG A 70 -4.09 1.27 16.29
C ARG A 70 -2.81 1.57 17.03
N ASP A 71 -1.75 1.85 16.28
CA ASP A 71 -0.49 2.38 16.82
C ASP A 71 -0.56 3.90 17.05
N GLU A 72 0.57 4.48 17.46
CA GLU A 72 0.75 5.91 17.74
C GLU A 72 0.59 6.79 16.48
N ASP A 73 0.69 6.17 15.30
CA ASP A 73 0.48 6.79 13.99
C ASP A 73 -0.99 6.71 13.53
N GLY A 74 -1.87 6.11 14.34
CA GLY A 74 -3.28 5.90 13.99
C GLY A 74 -3.47 4.78 12.96
N ILE A 75 -2.42 4.01 12.68
CA ILE A 75 -2.42 2.91 11.72
C ILE A 75 -2.81 1.62 12.43
N ALA A 76 -3.66 0.81 11.78
CA ALA A 76 -4.12 -0.45 12.35
C ALA A 76 -2.95 -1.41 12.64
N ARG A 77 -2.96 -2.08 13.79
CA ARG A 77 -1.96 -3.11 14.14
C ARG A 77 -2.29 -4.46 13.48
N GLY A 78 -1.24 -5.23 13.19
CA GLY A 78 -1.35 -6.50 12.48
C GLY A 78 -1.70 -6.32 11.00
N GLY A 79 -2.31 -7.34 10.41
CA GLY A 79 -2.66 -7.34 8.99
C GLY A 79 -1.46 -7.46 8.05
N VAL A 80 -1.73 -7.21 6.77
CA VAL A 80 -0.69 -7.14 5.73
C VAL A 80 0.01 -5.79 5.80
N ARG A 81 1.34 -5.80 5.93
CA ARG A 81 2.16 -4.61 6.15
C ARG A 81 2.90 -4.24 4.86
N LEU A 82 2.30 -3.33 4.08
CA LEU A 82 2.92 -2.76 2.88
C LEU A 82 3.91 -1.63 3.24
N PRO A 83 4.84 -1.26 2.34
CA PRO A 83 5.80 -0.19 2.59
C PRO A 83 5.14 1.15 2.95
N ASP A 84 4.00 1.49 2.34
CA ASP A 84 3.24 2.69 2.68
C ASP A 84 2.76 2.69 4.16
N VAL A 85 2.58 1.50 4.76
CA VAL A 85 2.09 1.29 6.13
C VAL A 85 3.24 1.21 7.15
N GLU A 86 4.40 0.69 6.75
CA GLU A 86 5.60 0.56 7.62
C GLU A 86 6.46 1.83 7.62
N ALA A 87 6.49 2.57 6.50
CA ALA A 87 7.12 3.88 6.35
C ALA A 87 6.05 4.95 6.00
N PRO A 88 5.10 5.23 6.91
CA PRO A 88 3.98 6.11 6.64
C PRO A 88 4.38 7.58 6.56
N VAL A 89 3.70 8.30 5.67
CA VAL A 89 3.67 9.78 5.62
C VAL A 89 2.27 10.32 5.94
N ALA A 90 1.33 9.42 6.22
CA ALA A 90 -0.05 9.69 6.54
C ALA A 90 -0.62 8.54 7.39
N ALA A 91 -1.69 8.80 8.13
CA ALA A 91 -2.51 7.75 8.69
C ALA A 91 -3.50 7.24 7.63
N TYR A 92 -3.64 5.91 7.54
CA TYR A 92 -4.54 5.25 6.60
C TYR A 92 -5.63 4.49 7.33
N TYR A 93 -6.87 4.79 6.97
CA TYR A 93 -8.05 4.18 7.59
C TYR A 93 -8.81 3.37 6.56
N GLY A 94 -9.13 2.12 6.90
CA GLY A 94 -10.05 1.29 6.11
C GLY A 94 -11.51 1.67 6.35
N GLY A 95 -12.38 1.13 5.50
CA GLY A 95 -13.83 1.18 5.73
C GLY A 95 -14.27 0.35 6.92
N GLY A 96 -15.19 0.88 7.73
CA GLY A 96 -15.93 0.15 8.77
C GLY A 96 -17.38 -0.11 8.38
N ARG A 97 -18.17 -0.70 9.28
CA ARG A 97 -19.65 -0.74 9.21
C ARG A 97 -20.22 0.29 10.21
N GLY A 98 -21.18 1.12 9.78
CA GLY A 98 -21.86 2.11 10.62
C GLY A 98 -22.08 3.47 9.93
N PRO A 99 -22.94 4.35 10.48
CA PRO A 99 -23.06 5.73 10.00
C PRO A 99 -21.72 6.46 10.15
N GLY A 100 -21.27 7.19 9.12
CA GLY A 100 -19.99 7.93 9.15
C GLY A 100 -18.74 7.15 8.72
N THR A 101 -18.90 5.92 8.19
CA THR A 101 -17.76 5.14 7.66
C THR A 101 -17.28 5.64 6.32
N VAL A 102 -15.96 5.59 6.08
CA VAL A 102 -15.31 6.11 4.86
C VAL A 102 -15.41 5.18 3.63
N GLY A 103 -16.44 4.32 3.60
CA GLY A 103 -16.66 3.34 2.53
C GLY A 103 -15.48 2.39 2.30
N ILE A 104 -15.54 1.59 1.24
CA ILE A 104 -14.46 0.67 0.86
C ILE A 104 -13.20 1.39 0.37
N ALA A 105 -13.30 2.68 0.04
CA ALA A 105 -12.19 3.49 -0.46
C ALA A 105 -11.22 3.94 0.65
N GLY A 106 -11.66 3.89 1.92
CA GLY A 106 -10.85 4.31 3.06
C GLY A 106 -10.58 5.82 3.11
N LYS A 107 -9.72 6.23 4.04
CA LYS A 107 -9.29 7.62 4.26
C LYS A 107 -7.78 7.70 4.37
N THR A 108 -7.20 8.76 3.82
CA THR A 108 -5.83 9.22 4.09
C THR A 108 -5.87 10.51 4.90
N GLU A 109 -5.06 10.58 5.95
CA GLU A 109 -4.86 11.77 6.77
C GLU A 109 -3.36 12.08 6.84
N PRO A 110 -2.86 13.03 6.02
CA PRO A 110 -1.44 13.36 5.96
C PRO A 110 -0.88 13.77 7.32
N PHE A 111 0.37 13.39 7.59
CA PHE A 111 1.11 13.91 8.73
C PHE A 111 1.53 15.37 8.49
N SER A 112 1.80 16.09 9.57
CA SER A 112 2.40 17.41 9.48
C SER A 112 3.87 17.30 9.08
N ASP A 113 4.42 18.37 8.52
CA ASP A 113 5.82 18.46 8.11
C ASP A 113 6.75 18.20 9.31
N GLU A 114 6.40 18.70 10.50
CA GLU A 114 7.16 18.45 11.73
C GLU A 114 7.22 16.96 12.06
N ARG A 115 6.10 16.25 11.93
CA ARG A 115 6.05 14.79 12.19
C ARG A 115 6.86 14.01 11.16
N ILE A 116 6.86 14.43 9.91
CA ILE A 116 7.69 13.82 8.85
C ILE A 116 9.18 14.03 9.15
N HIS A 117 9.57 15.25 9.54
CA HIS A 117 10.95 15.59 9.92
C HIS A 117 11.40 14.85 11.19
N GLU A 118 10.56 14.77 12.23
CA GLU A 118 10.86 14.01 13.44
C GLU A 118 11.12 12.54 13.14
N ARG A 119 10.32 11.95 12.24
CA ARG A 119 10.39 10.53 11.89
C ARG A 119 11.57 10.18 10.99
N TYR A 120 11.75 10.92 9.91
CA TYR A 120 12.70 10.56 8.85
C TYR A 120 13.96 11.41 8.82
N ARG A 121 13.93 12.61 9.44
CA ARG A 121 14.99 13.64 9.48
C ARG A 121 15.38 14.24 8.13
N THR A 122 15.51 13.42 7.09
CA THR A 122 15.83 13.85 5.73
C THR A 122 15.06 13.03 4.70
N HIS A 123 15.03 13.52 3.47
CA HIS A 123 14.43 12.79 2.36
C HIS A 123 15.13 11.44 2.11
N GLU A 124 16.46 11.38 2.23
CA GLU A 124 17.21 10.13 2.13
C GLU A 124 16.85 9.16 3.26
N GLY A 125 16.56 9.67 4.46
CA GLY A 125 16.06 8.88 5.58
C GLY A 125 14.70 8.25 5.27
N TYR A 126 13.80 9.00 4.63
CA TYR A 126 12.52 8.48 4.16
C TYR A 126 12.69 7.40 3.08
N VAL A 127 13.53 7.66 2.07
CA VAL A 127 13.82 6.67 1.01
C VAL A 127 14.42 5.39 1.60
N ALA A 128 15.34 5.50 2.57
CA ALA A 128 15.92 4.36 3.26
C ALA A 128 14.86 3.57 4.05
N ALA A 129 13.93 4.25 4.72
CA ALA A 129 12.83 3.61 5.45
C ALA A 129 11.88 2.85 4.52
N VAL A 130 11.48 3.46 3.40
CA VAL A 130 10.62 2.80 2.39
C VAL A 130 11.32 1.56 1.82
N ASN A 131 12.61 1.66 1.47
CA ASN A 131 13.37 0.54 0.94
C ASN A 131 13.56 -0.59 1.95
N ALA A 132 13.76 -0.27 3.23
CA ALA A 132 13.82 -1.27 4.31
C ALA A 132 12.46 -1.98 4.47
N ALA A 133 11.36 -1.22 4.44
CA ALA A 133 10.02 -1.77 4.51
C ALA A 133 9.68 -2.66 3.29
N ALA A 134 10.09 -2.27 2.08
CA ALA A 134 9.90 -3.05 0.87
C ALA A 134 10.64 -4.40 0.92
N ARG A 135 11.89 -4.41 1.43
CA ARG A 135 12.63 -5.67 1.64
C ARG A 135 11.94 -6.58 2.65
N LYS A 136 11.48 -6.02 3.78
CA LYS A 136 10.71 -6.78 4.78
C LYS A 136 9.41 -7.35 4.20
N ALA A 137 8.68 -6.56 3.41
CA ALA A 137 7.46 -7.01 2.73
C ALA A 137 7.76 -8.14 1.72
N LEU A 138 8.90 -8.08 1.02
CA LEU A 138 9.34 -9.15 0.12
C LEU A 138 9.66 -10.43 0.89
N GLU A 139 10.42 -10.34 1.98
CA GLU A 139 10.78 -11.47 2.85
C GLU A 139 9.52 -12.14 3.44
N GLN A 140 8.51 -11.35 3.80
CA GLN A 140 7.23 -11.84 4.28
C GLN A 140 6.33 -12.40 3.16
N GLY A 141 6.71 -12.23 1.89
CA GLY A 141 5.92 -12.63 0.73
C GLY A 141 4.67 -11.79 0.50
N VAL A 142 4.62 -10.59 1.09
CA VAL A 142 3.55 -9.59 0.87
C VAL A 142 3.67 -8.99 -0.53
N ILE A 143 4.89 -8.81 -1.02
CA ILE A 143 5.16 -8.30 -2.37
C ILE A 143 6.11 -9.24 -3.12
N LEU A 144 6.24 -8.98 -4.41
CA LEU A 144 7.13 -9.65 -5.34
C LEU A 144 8.37 -8.78 -5.61
N GLU A 145 9.49 -9.40 -5.97
CA GLU A 145 10.77 -8.72 -6.19
C GLU A 145 10.67 -7.61 -7.25
N GLU A 146 9.82 -7.81 -8.26
CA GLU A 146 9.52 -6.84 -9.33
C GLU A 146 8.99 -5.49 -8.83
N HIS A 147 8.47 -5.41 -7.60
CA HIS A 147 7.98 -4.16 -7.02
C HIS A 147 9.04 -3.33 -6.29
N LEU A 148 10.21 -3.90 -5.97
CA LEU A 148 11.24 -3.19 -5.19
C LEU A 148 11.69 -1.90 -5.88
N ALA A 149 11.94 -1.95 -7.19
CA ALA A 149 12.40 -0.79 -7.97
C ALA A 149 11.35 0.33 -8.02
N GLU A 150 10.06 -0.03 -8.04
CA GLU A 150 8.97 0.94 -8.06
C GLU A 150 8.80 1.64 -6.71
N TYR A 151 9.00 0.93 -5.58
CA TYR A 151 9.01 1.55 -4.26
C TYR A 151 10.17 2.53 -4.09
N ASP A 152 11.38 2.15 -4.51
CA ASP A 152 12.55 3.05 -4.48
C ASP A 152 12.32 4.31 -5.32
N ARG A 153 11.82 4.14 -6.55
CA ARG A 153 11.51 5.25 -7.46
C ARG A 153 10.46 6.18 -6.88
N ARG A 154 9.32 5.63 -6.41
CA ARG A 154 8.24 6.41 -5.79
C ARG A 154 8.72 7.18 -4.57
N ALA A 155 9.59 6.59 -3.74
CA ALA A 155 10.12 7.27 -2.56
C ALA A 155 11.03 8.45 -2.92
N LYS A 156 11.88 8.28 -3.94
CA LYS A 156 12.75 9.36 -4.46
C LYS A 156 11.95 10.48 -5.13
N ASP A 157 10.86 10.14 -5.80
CA ASP A 157 9.98 11.11 -6.45
C ASP A 157 8.99 11.77 -5.46
N HIS A 158 8.89 11.26 -4.22
CA HIS A 158 7.95 11.76 -3.23
C HIS A 158 8.37 13.16 -2.74
N PRO A 159 7.48 14.17 -2.73
CA PRO A 159 7.77 15.46 -2.14
C PRO A 159 8.13 15.32 -0.65
N PHE A 160 9.28 15.84 -0.25
CA PHE A 160 9.69 15.88 1.15
C PHE A 160 9.59 17.32 1.66
N PRO A 161 9.02 17.56 2.87
CA PRO A 161 8.90 18.89 3.41
C PRO A 161 10.27 19.56 3.57
N ALA A 162 10.31 20.87 3.33
CA ALA A 162 11.54 21.67 3.38
C ALA A 162 12.10 21.81 4.81
#